data_AF-A0A7Y6PX93-F1
#
_entry.id   AF-A0A7Y6PX93-F1
#
_cell.length_a   1.000
_cell.length_b   1.000
_cell.length_c   1.000
_cell.angle_alpha   90.00
_cell.angle_beta   90.00
_cell.angle_gamma   90.00
#
_symmetry.space_group_name_H-M   'P 1'
#
loop_
_entity.id
_entity.type
_entity.pdbx_description
1 polymer ?
#
loop_
_entity_poly.entity_id
_entity_poly.type
_entity_poly.pdbx_seq_one_letter_code
_entity_poly.pdbx_strand_id
1 'polypeptide(L)'
;MRRAALVSLALAGCYTGAKDSTLSNKSESRTTLAISRDGVGPINETTKATEEMLRAVLPGLVVKAKDLGGGSGLVFEVFDGAEQLFYVVPDDASTDEPEDEAPPEERKYATSIFAVFAISPKVAVQGRSWKIGSPLESAQGATTCECWGEGEVTACFDKGARLRVIFEERCEDAQEQGGKAMIGKKIARVMWKVQADAEPEYEDRD
;
A
#
# COMPACT_ATOMS: atom_id res chain seq x y z
N MET A 1 -41.38 -42.77 -37.26
CA MET A 1 -42.36 -41.73 -37.68
C MET A 1 -42.71 -40.86 -36.48
N ARG A 2 -42.39 -39.56 -36.53
CA ARG A 2 -43.15 -38.46 -35.92
C ARG A 2 -42.48 -37.14 -36.31
N ARG A 3 -43.20 -36.33 -37.09
CA ARG A 3 -42.87 -34.98 -37.54
C ARG A 3 -43.57 -33.99 -36.60
N ALA A 4 -42.93 -32.87 -36.25
CA ALA A 4 -43.57 -31.65 -35.76
C ALA A 4 -42.55 -30.50 -35.97
N ALA A 5 -42.65 -29.75 -37.07
CA ALA A 5 -43.48 -28.55 -37.27
C ALA A 5 -42.89 -27.31 -36.58
N LEU A 6 -42.04 -26.62 -37.34
CA LEU A 6 -41.57 -25.24 -37.10
C LEU A 6 -42.73 -24.26 -37.27
N VAL A 7 -42.88 -23.33 -36.32
CA VAL A 7 -43.68 -22.12 -36.46
C VAL A 7 -42.74 -20.93 -36.34
N SER A 8 -42.46 -20.30 -37.49
CA SER A 8 -41.68 -19.06 -37.59
C SER A 8 -42.66 -17.88 -37.52
N LEU A 9 -42.69 -17.16 -36.39
CA LEU A 9 -43.33 -15.86 -36.30
C LEU A 9 -42.34 -14.78 -36.74
N ALA A 10 -42.59 -14.18 -37.91
CA ALA A 10 -41.91 -12.98 -38.37
C ALA A 10 -42.62 -11.74 -37.79
N LEU A 11 -42.00 -11.09 -36.81
CA LEU A 11 -42.41 -9.78 -36.31
C LEU A 11 -41.62 -8.71 -37.06
N ALA A 12 -42.28 -8.06 -38.02
CA ALA A 12 -41.81 -6.83 -38.64
C ALA A 12 -42.15 -5.65 -37.71
N GLY A 13 -41.16 -5.14 -36.99
CA GLY A 13 -41.26 -3.92 -36.18
C GLY A 13 -40.47 -2.78 -36.81
N CYS A 14 -41.16 -1.68 -37.12
CA CYS A 14 -40.58 -0.44 -37.65
C CYS A 14 -39.60 0.17 -36.63
N TYR A 15 -38.32 0.29 -37.02
CA TYR A 15 -37.29 0.93 -36.22
C TYR A 15 -37.25 2.43 -36.55
N THR A 16 -37.84 3.26 -35.70
CA THR A 16 -37.68 4.70 -35.71
C THR A 16 -36.28 5.03 -35.17
N GLY A 17 -35.47 5.71 -36.01
CA GLY A 17 -34.10 6.09 -35.68
C GLY A 17 -34.02 6.97 -34.43
N ALA A 18 -33.56 6.36 -33.34
CA ALA A 18 -33.11 7.09 -32.17
C ALA A 18 -31.80 7.81 -32.53
N LYS A 19 -31.73 9.11 -32.23
CA LYS A 19 -30.47 9.86 -32.25
C LYS A 19 -29.50 9.17 -31.30
N ASP A 20 -28.40 8.64 -31.84
CA ASP A 20 -27.25 8.21 -31.07
C ASP A 20 -26.69 9.42 -30.32
N SER A 21 -27.20 9.65 -29.12
CA SER A 21 -26.46 10.36 -28.09
C SER A 21 -25.25 9.47 -27.79
N THR A 22 -24.13 9.79 -28.42
CA THR A 22 -22.82 9.21 -28.08
C THR A 22 -22.59 9.49 -26.61
N LEU A 23 -22.95 8.50 -25.76
CA LEU A 23 -22.55 8.42 -24.38
C LEU A 23 -21.02 8.36 -24.40
N SER A 24 -20.39 9.53 -24.36
CA SER A 24 -18.97 9.66 -24.08
C SER A 24 -18.79 9.27 -22.62
N ASN A 25 -18.70 7.97 -22.39
CA ASN A 25 -18.08 7.41 -21.21
C ASN A 25 -16.61 7.84 -21.30
N LYS A 26 -16.33 9.09 -20.94
CA LYS A 26 -15.01 9.45 -20.42
C LYS A 26 -14.89 8.58 -19.17
N SER A 27 -14.35 7.38 -19.33
CA SER A 27 -13.76 6.65 -18.24
C SER A 27 -12.76 7.62 -17.64
N GLU A 28 -13.13 8.24 -16.52
CA GLU A 28 -12.19 8.97 -15.70
C GLU A 28 -11.03 8.00 -15.50
N SER A 29 -9.89 8.37 -16.06
CA SER A 29 -8.67 7.59 -15.97
C SER A 29 -8.39 7.45 -14.49
N ARG A 30 -8.75 6.31 -13.90
CA ARG A 30 -8.48 6.04 -12.49
C ARG A 30 -6.99 6.22 -12.31
N THR A 31 -6.61 7.20 -11.50
CA THR A 31 -5.21 7.49 -11.22
C THR A 31 -4.55 6.21 -10.75
N THR A 32 -3.59 5.72 -11.53
CA THR A 32 -2.82 4.55 -11.12
C THR A 32 -1.95 4.99 -9.95
N LEU A 33 -2.25 4.48 -8.75
CA LEU A 33 -1.44 4.76 -7.58
C LEU A 33 -0.11 4.02 -7.71
N ALA A 34 0.97 4.73 -7.39
CA ALA A 34 2.30 4.17 -7.37
C ALA A 34 3.03 4.57 -6.09
N ILE A 35 3.76 3.63 -5.51
CA ILE A 35 4.72 3.85 -4.43
C ILE A 35 6.11 4.09 -5.04
N SER A 36 6.78 5.16 -4.62
CA SER A 36 8.09 5.59 -5.11
C SER A 36 8.98 6.00 -3.94
N ARG A 37 10.21 6.44 -4.23
CA ARG A 37 11.12 6.99 -3.21
C ARG A 37 10.52 8.22 -2.49
N ASP A 38 9.68 8.98 -3.19
CA ASP A 38 9.22 10.29 -2.74
C ASP A 38 7.85 10.25 -2.07
N GLY A 39 7.12 9.13 -2.18
CA GLY A 39 5.77 9.03 -1.63
C GLY A 39 4.93 7.89 -2.20
N VAL A 40 3.62 7.97 -1.94
CA VAL A 40 2.59 7.06 -2.46
C VAL A 40 1.51 7.86 -3.15
N GLY A 41 1.57 7.90 -4.49
CA GLY A 41 0.74 8.79 -5.29
C GLY A 41 0.93 10.25 -4.85
N PRO A 42 -0.15 10.95 -4.44
CA PRO A 42 -0.07 12.32 -3.95
C PRO A 42 0.39 12.44 -2.47
N ILE A 43 0.47 11.33 -1.74
CA ILE A 43 0.97 11.33 -0.35
C ILE A 43 2.50 11.44 -0.38
N ASN A 44 3.04 12.41 0.36
CA ASN A 44 4.49 12.63 0.53
C ASN A 44 4.80 13.06 1.97
N GLU A 45 6.06 13.39 2.25
CA GLU A 45 6.56 13.74 3.59
C GLU A 45 5.89 14.95 4.24
N THR A 46 5.23 15.81 3.45
CA THR A 46 4.52 17.00 3.95
C THR A 46 3.01 16.76 4.16
N THR A 47 2.52 15.59 3.74
CA THR A 47 1.10 15.22 3.90
C THR A 47 0.81 14.91 5.37
N LYS A 48 -0.23 15.53 5.93
CA LYS A 48 -0.67 15.20 7.29
C LYS A 48 -1.37 13.84 7.33
N ALA A 49 -1.02 13.01 8.31
CA ALA A 49 -1.67 11.75 8.65
C ALA A 49 -2.99 12.00 9.40
N THR A 50 -3.94 12.66 8.75
CA THR A 50 -5.31 12.82 9.27
C THR A 50 -6.31 12.33 8.23
N GLU A 51 -7.44 11.81 8.67
CA GLU A 51 -8.47 11.31 7.76
C GLU A 51 -8.96 12.39 6.78
N GLU A 52 -9.12 13.63 7.26
CA GLU A 52 -9.50 14.78 6.44
C GLU A 52 -8.47 15.07 5.33
N MET A 53 -7.19 15.19 5.70
CA MET A 53 -6.12 15.50 4.73
C MET A 53 -5.96 14.36 3.72
N LEU A 54 -5.98 13.11 4.18
CA LEU A 54 -5.84 11.94 3.31
C LEU A 54 -7.00 11.83 2.30
N ARG A 55 -8.24 12.10 2.73
CA ARG A 55 -9.40 12.17 1.80
C ARG A 55 -9.26 13.29 0.79
N ALA A 56 -8.73 14.44 1.20
CA ALA A 56 -8.53 15.58 0.31
C ALA A 56 -7.49 15.29 -0.78
N VAL A 57 -6.38 14.63 -0.44
CA VAL A 57 -5.33 14.31 -1.41
C VAL A 57 -5.63 13.05 -2.25
N LEU A 58 -6.55 12.19 -1.82
CA LEU A 58 -6.93 10.96 -2.53
C LEU A 58 -8.39 11.00 -3.04
N PRO A 59 -8.73 11.89 -4.00
CA PRO A 59 -10.09 11.98 -4.50
C PRO A 59 -10.53 10.64 -5.12
N GLY A 60 -11.72 10.18 -4.72
CA GLY A 60 -12.33 8.95 -5.24
C GLY A 60 -11.96 7.67 -4.48
N LEU A 61 -11.10 7.75 -3.46
CA LEU A 61 -10.81 6.62 -2.57
C LEU A 61 -11.52 6.79 -1.21
N VAL A 62 -11.78 5.67 -0.55
CA VAL A 62 -12.35 5.66 0.80
C VAL A 62 -11.21 5.56 1.80
N VAL A 63 -11.10 6.54 2.70
CA VAL A 63 -10.16 6.51 3.82
C VAL A 63 -10.95 6.23 5.10
N LYS A 64 -10.47 5.29 5.92
CA LYS A 64 -11.04 4.94 7.22
C LYS A 64 -9.97 4.94 8.29
N ALA A 65 -10.20 5.66 9.37
CA ALA A 65 -9.41 5.53 10.59
C ALA A 65 -9.72 4.19 11.27
N LYS A 66 -8.67 3.52 11.78
CA LYS A 66 -8.78 2.27 12.54
C LYS A 66 -7.81 2.31 13.70
N ASP A 67 -8.35 2.28 14.91
CA ASP A 67 -7.59 2.11 16.13
C ASP A 67 -7.25 0.61 16.31
N LEU A 68 -5.96 0.31 16.42
CA LEU A 68 -5.44 -1.04 16.64
C LEU A 68 -5.27 -1.35 18.14
N GLY A 69 -5.56 -0.40 19.02
CA GLY A 69 -5.49 -0.54 20.47
C GLY A 69 -4.17 -0.06 21.08
N GLY A 70 -4.10 -0.21 22.40
CA GLY A 70 -3.15 0.47 23.28
C GLY A 70 -1.67 0.40 22.91
N GLY A 71 -1.22 -0.67 22.24
CA GLY A 71 0.19 -0.87 21.83
C GLY A 71 0.41 -0.94 20.32
N SER A 72 -0.60 -0.66 19.49
CA SER A 72 -0.48 -0.71 18.03
C SER A 72 -0.90 0.58 17.34
N GLY A 73 -1.57 1.48 18.08
CA GLY A 73 -1.85 2.84 17.65
C GLY A 73 -2.93 2.96 16.57
N LEU A 74 -3.02 4.15 15.98
CA LEU A 74 -3.96 4.49 14.92
C LEU A 74 -3.37 4.19 13.54
N VAL A 75 -4.18 3.67 12.62
CA VAL A 75 -3.84 3.62 11.19
C VAL A 75 -4.98 4.18 10.33
N PHE A 76 -4.64 4.64 9.13
CA PHE A 76 -5.62 5.06 8.13
C PHE A 76 -5.61 4.09 6.94
N GLU A 77 -6.65 3.26 6.83
CA GLU A 77 -6.83 2.30 5.75
C GLU A 77 -7.43 3.01 4.52
N VAL A 78 -6.90 2.73 3.32
CA VAL A 78 -7.34 3.34 2.06
C VAL A 78 -7.85 2.28 1.09
N PHE A 79 -9.06 2.47 0.55
CA PHE A 79 -9.78 1.51 -0.29
C PHE A 79 -10.19 2.07 -1.66
N ASP A 80 -10.16 1.20 -2.68
CA ASP A 80 -10.86 1.35 -3.96
C ASP A 80 -12.03 0.35 -3.98
N GLY A 81 -13.23 0.85 -3.66
CA GLY A 81 -14.41 0.01 -3.46
C GLY A 81 -14.25 -0.89 -2.23
N ALA A 82 -14.22 -2.21 -2.45
CA ALA A 82 -14.06 -3.20 -1.38
C ALA A 82 -12.61 -3.64 -1.14
N GLU A 83 -11.67 -3.21 -2.00
CA GLU A 83 -10.28 -3.63 -1.93
C GLU A 83 -9.44 -2.60 -1.19
N GLN A 84 -8.76 -3.03 -0.13
CA GLN A 84 -7.79 -2.19 0.57
C GLN A 84 -6.51 -2.10 -0.27
N LEU A 85 -6.11 -0.88 -0.60
CA LEU A 85 -4.92 -0.63 -1.42
C LEU A 85 -3.66 -0.54 -0.55
N PHE A 86 -3.74 0.26 0.50
CA PHE A 86 -2.66 0.52 1.44
C PHE A 86 -3.22 1.03 2.78
N TYR A 87 -2.33 1.19 3.76
CA TYR A 87 -2.63 1.92 4.98
C TYR A 87 -1.49 2.87 5.35
N VAL A 88 -1.84 3.99 5.97
CA VAL A 88 -0.92 5.02 6.46
C VAL A 88 -0.76 4.86 7.96
N VAL A 89 0.47 4.83 8.43
CA VAL A 89 0.84 4.81 9.85
C VAL A 89 1.30 6.22 10.22
N PRO A 90 0.56 6.94 11.07
CA PRO A 90 0.99 8.21 11.64
C PRO A 90 2.26 8.02 12.46
N ASP A 91 3.03 9.08 12.57
CA ASP A 91 4.15 9.11 13.50
C ASP A 91 3.63 9.15 14.93
N ASP A 92 4.21 8.29 15.74
CA ASP A 92 3.97 8.31 17.16
C ASP A 92 4.88 9.40 17.71
N ALA A 93 4.39 10.65 17.72
CA ALA A 93 5.05 11.67 18.52
C ALA A 93 4.86 11.23 19.95
N SER A 94 5.88 10.55 20.48
CA SER A 94 5.98 10.24 21.89
C SER A 94 5.69 11.54 22.64
N THR A 95 4.48 11.67 23.15
CA THR A 95 4.29 12.52 24.31
C THR A 95 5.14 11.83 25.35
N ASP A 96 6.23 12.46 25.81
CA ASP A 96 7.06 12.01 26.94
C ASP A 96 6.25 11.83 28.26
N GLU A 97 4.92 11.84 28.17
CA GLU A 97 4.01 11.56 29.25
C GLU A 97 3.76 10.05 29.30
N PRO A 98 3.94 9.42 30.46
CA PRO A 98 3.80 7.98 30.63
C PRO A 98 2.41 7.53 30.15
N GLU A 99 2.41 6.51 29.28
CA GLU A 99 1.21 5.94 28.63
C GLU A 99 0.12 5.48 29.62
N ASP A 100 0.48 5.31 30.89
CA ASP A 100 -0.38 4.76 31.94
C ASP A 100 -1.39 5.77 32.54
N GLU A 101 -1.28 7.07 32.25
CA GLU A 101 -2.15 8.08 32.89
C GLU A 101 -3.11 8.82 31.95
N ALA A 102 -2.90 8.80 30.63
CA ALA A 102 -3.79 9.47 29.69
C ALA A 102 -4.97 8.55 29.29
N PRO A 103 -6.24 8.96 29.49
CA PRO A 103 -7.37 8.21 28.97
C PRO A 103 -7.25 8.08 27.43
N PRO A 104 -7.73 6.98 26.81
CA PRO A 104 -7.55 6.71 25.37
C PRO A 104 -7.99 7.86 24.45
N GLU A 105 -8.94 8.67 24.91
CA GLU A 105 -9.49 9.84 24.23
C GLU A 105 -8.55 11.07 24.17
N GLU A 106 -7.43 11.06 24.91
CA GLU A 106 -6.46 12.16 24.97
C GLU A 106 -5.12 11.87 24.27
N ARG A 107 -4.94 10.69 23.67
CA ARG A 107 -3.70 10.34 22.95
C ARG A 107 -3.51 11.25 21.75
N LYS A 108 -2.50 12.13 21.82
CA LYS A 108 -2.13 13.04 20.73
C LYS A 108 -1.12 12.36 19.80
N TYR A 109 -1.61 11.72 18.75
CA TYR A 109 -0.74 11.26 17.67
C TYR A 109 -0.07 12.46 16.98
N ALA A 110 1.17 12.30 16.51
CA ALA A 110 1.71 13.27 15.59
C ALA A 110 0.84 13.27 14.33
N THR A 111 0.66 14.46 13.74
CA THR A 111 -0.03 14.55 12.45
C THR A 111 0.92 14.27 11.27
N SER A 112 2.19 13.93 11.50
CA SER A 112 3.13 13.50 10.47
C SER A 112 2.90 12.03 10.09
N ILE A 113 3.29 11.67 8.88
CA ILE A 113 3.32 10.26 8.44
C ILE A 113 4.63 9.65 8.89
N PHE A 114 4.58 8.46 9.46
CA PHE A 114 5.77 7.63 9.69
C PHE A 114 6.05 6.74 8.49
N ALA A 115 5.03 5.98 8.06
CA ALA A 115 5.15 5.05 6.95
C ALA A 115 3.82 4.81 6.22
N VAL A 116 3.91 4.34 4.98
CA VAL A 116 2.77 3.86 4.18
C VAL A 116 3.07 2.45 3.69
N PHE A 117 2.12 1.54 3.88
CA PHE A 117 2.25 0.13 3.48
C PHE A 117 1.27 -0.20 2.36
N ALA A 118 1.80 -0.39 1.15
CA ALA A 118 1.06 -0.88 0.00
C ALA A 118 0.89 -2.40 0.06
N ILE A 119 -0.36 -2.86 0.03
CA ILE A 119 -0.73 -4.29 0.18
C ILE A 119 -1.48 -4.86 -1.04
N SER A 120 -2.00 -4.01 -1.92
CA SER A 120 -2.68 -4.45 -3.14
C SER A 120 -1.74 -4.45 -4.35
N PRO A 121 -1.84 -5.44 -5.26
CA PRO A 121 -1.15 -5.41 -6.55
C PRO A 121 -1.59 -4.26 -7.48
N LYS A 122 -2.67 -3.53 -7.14
CA LYS A 122 -3.08 -2.31 -7.86
C LYS A 122 -2.19 -1.11 -7.57
N VAL A 123 -1.38 -1.14 -6.50
CA VAL A 123 -0.39 -0.10 -6.20
C VAL A 123 0.92 -0.50 -6.87
N ALA A 124 1.29 0.19 -7.95
CA ALA A 124 2.53 -0.08 -8.68
C ALA A 124 3.76 0.36 -7.87
N VAL A 125 4.90 -0.30 -8.05
CA VAL A 125 6.17 0.12 -7.43
C VAL A 125 7.04 0.80 -8.49
N GLN A 126 7.24 2.10 -8.38
CA GLN A 126 7.98 2.86 -9.37
C GLN A 126 9.49 2.59 -9.28
N GLY A 127 10.12 2.33 -10.43
CA GLY A 127 11.58 2.14 -10.51
C GLY A 127 12.07 0.79 -9.96
N ARG A 128 11.16 -0.13 -9.62
CA ARG A 128 11.47 -1.50 -9.19
C ARG A 128 10.62 -2.50 -9.98
N SER A 129 11.10 -3.73 -10.11
CA SER A 129 10.32 -4.84 -10.69
C SER A 129 9.38 -5.50 -9.67
N TRP A 130 9.29 -4.95 -8.45
CA TRP A 130 8.50 -5.53 -7.37
C TRP A 130 7.02 -5.46 -7.67
N LYS A 131 6.34 -6.59 -7.48
CA LYS A 131 4.90 -6.70 -7.62
C LYS A 131 4.31 -7.40 -6.41
N ILE A 132 3.47 -6.69 -5.68
CA ILE A 132 2.82 -7.23 -4.49
C ILE A 132 2.01 -8.47 -4.88
N GLY A 133 2.12 -9.51 -4.06
CA GLY A 133 1.52 -10.83 -4.31
C GLY A 133 2.29 -11.71 -5.30
N SER A 134 3.37 -11.23 -5.91
CA SER A 134 4.22 -12.00 -6.83
C SER A 134 5.56 -12.37 -6.17
N PRO A 135 6.23 -13.42 -6.66
CA PRO A 135 7.59 -13.74 -6.23
C PRO A 135 8.58 -12.59 -6.50
N LEU A 136 9.55 -12.39 -5.61
CA LEU A 136 10.68 -11.49 -5.86
C LEU A 136 11.57 -12.09 -6.97
N GLU A 137 11.70 -11.40 -8.08
CA GLU A 137 12.48 -11.88 -9.23
C GLU A 137 13.99 -11.62 -9.09
N SER A 138 14.36 -10.57 -8.37
CA SER A 138 15.75 -10.12 -8.20
C SER A 138 15.92 -9.43 -6.85
N ALA A 139 17.08 -9.61 -6.23
CA ALA A 139 17.46 -8.91 -5.00
C ALA A 139 17.79 -7.42 -5.23
N GLN A 140 17.79 -6.93 -6.48
CA GLN A 140 18.03 -5.53 -6.78
C GLN A 140 16.99 -4.63 -6.08
N GLY A 141 17.47 -3.69 -5.27
CA GLY A 141 16.62 -2.82 -4.48
C GLY A 141 16.36 -3.29 -3.04
N ALA A 142 16.75 -4.52 -2.72
CA ALA A 142 16.37 -5.25 -1.51
C ALA A 142 17.58 -6.00 -0.94
N THR A 143 18.77 -5.41 -0.94
CA THR A 143 20.01 -6.14 -0.63
C THR A 143 20.15 -6.52 0.85
N THR A 144 19.72 -5.64 1.75
CA THR A 144 19.80 -5.79 3.21
C THR A 144 18.44 -6.21 3.73
N CYS A 145 18.38 -7.15 4.67
CA CYS A 145 17.12 -7.58 5.29
C CYS A 145 17.17 -7.45 6.82
N GLU A 146 16.03 -7.11 7.40
CA GLU A 146 15.79 -6.98 8.83
C GLU A 146 14.57 -7.81 9.25
N CYS A 147 14.55 -8.19 10.51
CA CYS A 147 13.51 -9.01 11.12
C CYS A 147 12.61 -8.15 12.00
N TRP A 148 11.32 -8.13 11.68
CA TRP A 148 10.32 -7.33 12.36
C TRP A 148 9.28 -8.24 13.03
N GLY A 149 8.63 -7.73 14.08
CA GLY A 149 7.58 -8.45 14.82
C GLY A 149 8.07 -9.79 15.35
N GLU A 150 9.10 -9.77 16.21
CA GLU A 150 9.70 -10.99 16.80
C GLU A 150 10.22 -12.02 15.77
N GLY A 151 10.53 -11.56 14.55
CA GLY A 151 11.06 -12.40 13.47
C GLY A 151 10.00 -13.07 12.59
N GLU A 152 8.74 -12.68 12.72
CA GLU A 152 7.64 -13.16 11.87
C GLU A 152 7.64 -12.54 10.47
N VAL A 153 8.26 -11.37 10.34
CA VAL A 153 8.25 -10.60 9.09
C VAL A 153 9.67 -10.24 8.69
N THR A 154 9.99 -10.49 7.42
CA THR A 154 11.27 -10.08 6.83
C THR A 154 11.06 -8.82 5.98
N ALA A 155 11.79 -7.75 6.28
CA ALA A 155 11.78 -6.50 5.51
C ALA A 155 13.14 -6.28 4.84
N CYS A 156 13.17 -6.19 3.51
CA CYS A 156 14.40 -6.00 2.75
C CYS A 156 14.43 -4.67 1.98
N PHE A 157 15.61 -4.05 1.88
CA PHE A 157 15.81 -2.70 1.34
C PHE A 157 17.27 -2.45 0.94
N ASP A 158 17.52 -1.37 0.20
CA ASP A 158 18.87 -0.83 0.00
C ASP A 158 19.19 0.17 1.13
N LYS A 159 20.46 0.26 1.54
CA LYS A 159 20.91 1.25 2.54
C LYS A 159 20.50 2.68 2.13
N GLY A 160 19.91 3.44 3.06
CA GLY A 160 19.42 4.80 2.83
C GLY A 160 18.15 4.88 1.96
N ALA A 161 17.57 3.76 1.54
CA ALA A 161 16.33 3.76 0.79
C ALA A 161 15.12 4.02 1.70
N ARG A 162 14.15 4.76 1.17
CA ARG A 162 12.82 4.92 1.78
C ARG A 162 11.87 3.77 1.46
N LEU A 163 12.22 2.94 0.47
CA LEU A 163 11.42 1.81 0.03
C LEU A 163 11.92 0.51 0.63
N ARG A 164 10.99 -0.27 1.17
CA ARG A 164 11.25 -1.62 1.66
C ARG A 164 10.25 -2.61 1.08
N VAL A 165 10.70 -3.80 0.74
CA VAL A 165 9.84 -4.92 0.36
C VAL A 165 9.70 -5.86 1.56
N ILE A 166 8.48 -6.32 1.83
CA ILE A 166 8.16 -7.08 3.04
C ILE A 166 7.57 -8.44 2.67
N PHE A 167 7.99 -9.47 3.40
CA PHE A 167 7.60 -10.86 3.26
C PHE A 167 7.04 -11.40 4.58
N GLU A 168 6.05 -12.30 4.51
CA GLU A 168 5.48 -13.03 5.68
C GLU A 168 6.30 -14.29 6.05
N GLU A 169 7.55 -14.33 5.59
CA GLU A 169 8.46 -15.44 5.85
C GLU A 169 9.30 -15.12 7.10
N ARG A 170 9.52 -16.15 7.92
CA ARG A 170 10.43 -16.07 9.06
C ARG A 170 11.86 -15.76 8.61
N CYS A 171 12.55 -15.07 9.49
CA CYS A 171 13.76 -14.35 9.15
C CYS A 171 15.06 -15.20 9.12
N GLU A 172 14.98 -16.48 9.47
CA GLU A 172 16.14 -17.36 9.71
C GLU A 172 17.14 -17.34 8.54
N ASP A 173 16.66 -17.46 7.30
CA ASP A 173 17.53 -17.46 6.11
C ASP A 173 17.94 -16.05 5.64
N ALA A 174 17.14 -15.03 5.97
CA ALA A 174 17.30 -13.67 5.45
C ALA A 174 18.43 -12.89 6.14
N GLN A 175 18.74 -13.22 7.40
CA GLN A 175 19.81 -12.55 8.15
C GLN A 175 21.20 -12.82 7.55
N GLU A 176 21.46 -14.03 7.06
CA GLU A 176 22.77 -14.42 6.54
C GLU A 176 22.95 -14.05 5.06
N GLN A 177 21.91 -14.22 4.25
CA GLN A 177 21.99 -14.10 2.78
C GLN A 177 21.37 -12.81 2.24
N GLY A 178 20.75 -12.00 3.09
CA GLY A 178 20.08 -10.76 2.74
C GLY A 178 19.01 -10.98 1.66
N GLY A 179 18.91 -10.04 0.71
CA GLY A 179 17.92 -10.08 -0.35
C GLY A 179 17.92 -11.32 -1.24
N LYS A 180 19.06 -12.03 -1.32
CA LYS A 180 19.18 -13.24 -2.15
C LYS A 180 18.33 -14.39 -1.60
N ALA A 181 18.21 -14.53 -0.27
CA ALA A 181 17.34 -15.52 0.34
C ALA A 181 15.85 -15.28 0.02
N MET A 182 15.49 -14.05 -0.35
CA MET A 182 14.11 -13.67 -0.64
C MET A 182 13.73 -13.84 -2.11
N ILE A 183 14.66 -14.19 -3.01
CA ILE A 183 14.33 -14.46 -4.41
C ILE A 183 13.38 -15.67 -4.48
N GLY A 184 12.30 -15.52 -5.24
CA GLY A 184 11.22 -16.53 -5.33
C GLY A 184 10.20 -16.46 -4.18
N LYS A 185 10.47 -15.73 -3.10
CA LYS A 185 9.51 -15.52 -2.01
C LYS A 185 8.45 -14.51 -2.42
N LYS A 186 7.21 -14.75 -2.00
CA LYS A 186 6.06 -13.89 -2.34
C LYS A 186 6.14 -12.58 -1.59
N ILE A 187 6.12 -11.47 -2.32
CA ILE A 187 6.05 -10.13 -1.74
C ILE A 187 4.68 -9.95 -1.09
N ALA A 188 4.64 -9.75 0.22
CA ALA A 188 3.39 -9.52 0.96
C ALA A 188 2.96 -8.05 0.85
N ARG A 189 3.92 -7.12 1.00
CA ARG A 189 3.66 -5.68 0.95
C ARG A 189 4.92 -4.89 0.61
N VAL A 190 4.76 -3.63 0.24
CA VAL A 190 5.85 -2.67 0.04
C VAL A 190 5.61 -1.47 0.93
N MET A 191 6.65 -1.02 1.62
CA MET A 191 6.58 0.09 2.55
C MET A 191 7.38 1.27 2.03
N TRP A 192 6.82 2.47 2.19
CA TRP A 192 7.53 3.74 2.06
C TRP A 192 7.64 4.37 3.46
N LYS A 193 8.87 4.67 3.88
CA LYS A 193 9.19 5.35 5.15
C LYS A 193 9.51 6.81 4.87
N VAL A 194 8.98 7.73 5.68
CA VAL A 194 9.26 9.17 5.52
C VAL A 194 10.73 9.48 5.81
N GLN A 195 11.22 9.01 6.96
CA GLN A 195 12.64 9.12 7.29
C GLN A 195 13.40 7.94 6.68
N ALA A 196 14.43 8.24 5.90
CA ALA A 196 15.37 7.21 5.46
C ALA A 196 16.10 6.65 6.69
N ASP A 197 16.50 5.39 6.63
CA ASP A 197 17.30 4.82 7.70
C ASP A 197 18.61 5.57 7.80
N ALA A 198 18.96 5.96 9.03
CA ALA A 198 20.20 6.67 9.29
C ALA A 198 21.35 5.88 8.65
N GLU A 199 22.20 6.55 7.89
CA GLU A 199 23.48 5.94 7.57
C GLU A 199 24.20 5.74 8.92
N PRO A 200 24.75 4.55 9.20
CA PRO A 200 25.59 4.37 10.36
C PRO A 200 26.69 5.42 10.25
N GLU A 201 26.73 6.33 11.22
CA GLU A 201 27.86 7.23 11.41
C GLU A 201 29.06 6.30 11.60
N TYR A 202 29.92 6.23 10.57
CA TYR A 202 31.21 5.60 10.74
C TYR A 202 31.97 6.51 11.71
N GLU A 203 31.96 6.17 13.00
CA GLU A 203 32.94 6.71 13.91
C GLU A 203 34.31 6.35 13.32
N ASP A 204 35.01 7.35 12.80
CA ASP A 204 36.39 7.24 12.36
C ASP A 204 37.19 6.69 13.54
N ARG A 205 37.48 5.38 13.49
CA ARG A 205 38.38 4.74 14.44
C ARG A 205 39.80 5.13 14.03
N ASP A 206 40.30 6.19 14.67
CA ASP A 206 41.73 6.56 14.69
C ASP A 206 42.62 5.44 15.28
#